data_AF-A0AB36YAE9-F1
#
_entry.id   AF-A0AB36YAE9-F1
#
_cell.length_a   1.000
_cell.length_b   1.000
_cell.length_c   1.000
_cell.angle_alpha   90.00
_cell.angle_beta   90.00
_cell.angle_gamma   90.00
#
_symmetry.space_group_name_H-M   'P 1'
#
loop_
_entity.id
_entity.type
_entity.pdbx_description
1 polymer ?
#
loop_
_entity_poly.entity_id
_entity_poly.type
_entity_poly.pdbx_seq_one_letter_code
_entity_poly.pdbx_strand_id
1 'polypeptide(L)' 'MKYEQIALQADYHAATKQYVAEVYGEQVSQQLPGVADTVWQSILMGMPEQLCWVSVLSDHRLPPPSGENP' A
#
# COMPACT_ATOMS: atom_id res chain seq x y z
N MET A 1 6.38 -0.52 -8.30
CA MET A 1 5.18 -1.11 -8.97
C MET A 1 4.01 -0.16 -8.80
N LYS A 2 3.10 -0.05 -9.78
CA LYS A 2 1.93 0.85 -9.62
C LYS A 2 0.82 0.18 -8.81
N TYR A 3 0.11 0.97 -8.01
CA TYR A 3 -1.01 0.53 -7.19
C TYR A 3 -2.08 -0.25 -7.99
N GLU A 4 -2.45 0.26 -9.16
CA GLU A 4 -3.48 -0.35 -10.03
C GLU A 4 -3.03 -1.71 -10.61
N GLN A 5 -1.72 -1.94 -10.73
CA GLN A 5 -1.17 -3.17 -11.29
C GLN A 5 -1.20 -4.32 -10.30
N ILE A 6 -1.41 -4.05 -9.01
CA ILE A 6 -1.47 -5.06 -7.95
C ILE A 6 -2.64 -6.02 -8.19
N ALA A 7 -3.81 -5.50 -8.59
CA ALA A 7 -4.99 -6.31 -8.89
C ALA A 7 -4.80 -7.26 -10.08
N LEU A 8 -3.81 -6.99 -10.94
CA LEU A 8 -3.51 -7.77 -12.13
C LEU A 8 -2.48 -8.88 -11.86
N GLN A 9 -1.87 -8.91 -10.67
CA GLN A 9 -0.89 -9.93 -10.30
C GLN A 9 -1.58 -11.21 -9.83
N ALA A 10 -1.01 -12.36 -10.18
CA ALA A 10 -1.48 -13.66 -9.70
C ALA A 10 -1.27 -13.82 -8.18
N ASP A 11 -0.22 -13.21 -7.64
CA ASP A 11 0.06 -13.16 -6.21
C ASP A 11 -0.11 -11.73 -5.69
N TYR A 12 -1.37 -11.38 -5.37
CA TYR A 12 -1.71 -10.06 -4.85
C TYR A 12 -1.02 -9.77 -3.50
N HIS A 13 -0.73 -10.80 -2.70
CA HIS A 13 -0.15 -10.64 -1.38
C HIS A 13 1.35 -10.32 -1.45
N ALA A 14 2.08 -10.97 -2.36
CA ALA A 14 3.45 -10.57 -2.70
C ALA A 14 3.46 -9.18 -3.33
N ALA A 15 2.49 -8.88 -4.19
CA ALA A 15 2.39 -7.61 -4.89
C ALA A 15 2.13 -6.42 -3.94
N THR A 16 1.20 -6.54 -3.00
CA THR A 16 0.95 -5.50 -1.98
C THR A 16 2.15 -5.31 -1.07
N LYS A 17 2.82 -6.39 -0.64
CA LYS A 17 4.05 -6.27 0.14
C LYS A 17 5.17 -5.54 -0.60
N GLN A 18 5.33 -5.83 -1.88
CA GLN A 18 6.32 -5.15 -2.72
C GLN A 18 5.98 -3.67 -2.87
N TYR A 19 4.70 -3.34 -3.13
CA TYR A 19 4.24 -1.96 -3.17
C TYR A 19 4.50 -1.22 -1.86
N VAL A 20 4.14 -1.82 -0.72
CA VAL A 20 4.39 -1.23 0.60
C VAL A 20 5.89 -1.03 0.85
N ALA A 21 6.73 -1.97 0.43
CA ALA A 21 8.18 -1.84 0.54
C ALA A 21 8.73 -0.68 -0.30
N GLU A 22 8.22 -0.48 -1.52
CA GLU A 22 8.61 0.62 -2.41
C GLU A 22 8.12 1.98 -1.92
N VAL A 23 6.92 2.03 -1.32
CA VAL A 23 6.18 3.27 -1.01
C VAL A 23 6.44 3.76 0.42
N TYR A 24 6.42 2.85 1.38
CA TYR A 24 6.59 3.14 2.81
C TYR A 24 7.92 2.62 3.38
N GLY A 25 8.68 1.86 2.58
CA GLY A 25 9.95 1.29 2.96
C GLY A 25 9.86 -0.19 3.35
N GLU A 26 10.95 -0.92 3.11
CA GLU A 26 11.03 -2.37 3.33
C GLU A 26 10.75 -2.77 4.78
N GLN A 27 11.15 -1.92 5.74
CA GLN A 27 10.90 -2.14 7.16
C GLN A 27 9.40 -2.14 7.50
N VAL A 28 8.61 -1.27 6.85
CA VAL A 28 7.15 -1.23 7.04
C VAL A 28 6.52 -2.50 6.46
N SER A 29 6.94 -2.94 5.29
CA SER A 29 6.45 -4.18 4.65
C SER A 29 6.69 -5.43 5.50
N GLN A 30 7.79 -5.46 6.26
CA GLN A 30 8.12 -6.58 7.14
C GLN A 30 7.47 -6.49 8.52
N GLN A 31 7.41 -5.30 9.13
CA GLN A 31 6.95 -5.11 10.51
C GLN A 31 5.44 -4.87 10.63
N LEU A 32 4.79 -4.41 9.56
CA LEU A 32 3.38 -4.02 9.55
C LEU A 32 2.64 -4.70 8.40
N PRO A 33 2.37 -6.03 8.49
CA PRO A 33 1.65 -6.75 7.45
C PRO A 33 0.23 -6.19 7.22
N GLY A 34 -0.38 -5.59 8.25
CA GLY A 34 -1.70 -4.96 8.15
C GLY A 34 -1.76 -3.81 7.14
N VAL A 35 -0.63 -3.17 6.81
CA VAL A 35 -0.57 -2.14 5.76
C VAL A 35 -0.82 -2.75 4.40
N ALA A 36 -0.25 -3.93 4.14
CA ALA A 36 -0.47 -4.66 2.89
C ALA A 36 -1.94 -5.11 2.76
N ASP A 37 -2.58 -5.50 3.88
CA ASP A 37 -4.02 -5.78 3.93
C ASP A 37 -4.87 -4.53 3.64
N THR A 38 -4.58 -3.38 4.25
CA THR A 38 -5.30 -2.12 3.97
C THR A 38 -5.16 -1.69 2.51
N VAL A 39 -3.96 -1.83 1.94
CA VAL A 39 -3.71 -1.58 0.52
C VAL A 39 -4.56 -2.52 -0.34
N TRP A 40 -4.58 -3.82 -0.03
CA TRP A 40 -5.39 -4.80 -0.74
C TRP A 40 -6.89 -4.48 -0.68
N GLN A 41 -7.40 -4.17 0.52
CA GLN A 41 -8.80 -3.80 0.71
C GLN A 41 -9.17 -2.54 -0.07
N SER A 42 -8.29 -1.55 -0.08
CA SER A 42 -8.50 -0.31 -0.85
C SER A 42 -8.60 -0.59 -2.34
N ILE A 43 -7.77 -1.49 -2.87
CA ILE A 43 -7.80 -1.91 -4.28
C ILE A 43 -9.12 -2.63 -4.59
N LEU A 44 -9.54 -3.55 -3.72
CA LEU A 44 -10.81 -4.26 -3.88
C LEU A 44 -12.03 -3.33 -3.84
N MET A 45 -11.97 -2.27 -3.03
CA MET A 45 -13.01 -1.25 -2.99
C MET A 45 -12.96 -0.28 -4.19
N GLY A 46 -11.99 -0.44 -5.09
CA GLY A 46 -11.78 0.49 -6.22
C GLY A 46 -11.34 1.88 -5.77
N MET A 47 -10.77 2.00 -4.56
CA MET A 47 -10.26 3.27 -4.07
C MET A 47 -9.00 3.67 -4.85
N PRO A 48 -8.89 4.95 -5.25
CA PRO A 48 -7.66 5.48 -5.82
C PRO A 48 -6.51 5.44 -4.81
N GLU A 49 -5.29 5.40 -5.33
CA GLU A 49 -4.04 5.29 -4.57
C GLU A 49 -3.92 6.34 -3.44
N GLN A 50 -4.29 7.60 -3.73
CA GLN A 50 -4.27 8.67 -2.72
C GLN A 50 -5.23 8.40 -1.55
N LEU A 51 -6.41 7.84 -1.79
CA LEU A 51 -7.35 7.48 -0.71
C LEU A 51 -6.88 6.25 0.07
N CYS A 52 -6.20 5.32 -0.60
CA CYS A 52 -5.50 4.23 0.07
C CYS A 52 -4.46 4.78 1.05
N TRP A 53 -3.66 5.78 0.64
CA TRP A 53 -2.66 6.39 1.54
C TRP A 53 -3.28 7.06 2.76
N VAL A 54 -4.41 7.74 2.59
CA VAL A 54 -5.16 8.33 3.70
C VAL A 54 -5.67 7.25 4.67
N SER A 55 -6.11 6.12 4.14
CA SER A 55 -6.55 4.97 4.95
C SER A 55 -5.39 4.36 5.71
N VAL A 56 -4.24 4.15 5.05
CA VAL A 56 -3.01 3.66 5.69
C VAL A 56 -2.51 4.62 6.80
N LEU A 57 -2.55 5.92 6.54
CA LEU A 57 -2.24 6.95 7.56
C LEU A 57 -3.21 6.88 8.74
N SER A 58 -4.50 6.64 8.50
CA SER A 58 -5.52 6.61 9.57
C SER A 58 -5.44 5.32 10.40
N ASP A 59 -5.33 4.16 9.75
CA ASP A 59 -5.31 2.85 10.40
C ASP A 59 -3.97 2.53 11.06
N HIS A 60 -2.86 2.84 10.39
CA HIS A 60 -1.51 2.43 10.81
C HIS A 60 -0.66 3.58 11.36
N ARG A 61 -1.17 4.82 11.33
CA ARG A 61 -0.44 6.05 11.73
C ARG A 61 0.91 6.21 11.02
N LEU A 62 1.03 5.62 9.83
CA LEU A 62 2.23 5.75 9.02
C LEU A 62 2.21 7.07 8.27
N PRO A 63 3.36 7.75 8.15
CA PRO A 63 3.43 8.95 7.33
C PRO A 63 3.02 8.65 5.88
N PRO A 64 2.53 9.66 5.14
CA PRO A 64 2.31 9.50 3.71
C PRO A 64 3.61 9.06 3.03
N PRO A 65 3.52 8.34 1.90
CA PRO A 65 4.69 7.85 1.18
C PRO A 65 5.72 8.95 0.96
N SER A 66 7.00 8.64 1.10
CA SER A 66 8.08 9.60 0.84
C SER A 66 8.28 9.92 -0.66
N GLY A 67 7.37 9.46 -1.52
CA GLY A 67 7.51 9.48 -2.98
C GLY A 67 6.91 10.67 -3.72
N GLU A 68 6.09 11.52 -3.10
CA GLU A 68 5.60 12.76 -3.74
C GLU A 68 5.87 13.97 -2.85
N ASN A 69 6.99 14.63 -3.18
CA ASN A 69 7.10 16.09 -3.02
C ASN A 69 5.96 16.74 -3.83
N PRO A 70 5.30 17.79 -3.29
CA PRO A 70 4.15 18.47 -3.91
C PRO A 70 4.43 19.09 -5.29
#